data_AF-A0A3C2BUN8-F1
#
_entry.id   AF-A0A3C2BUN8-F1
#
_cell.length_a   1.000
_cell.length_b   1.000
_cell.length_c   1.000
_cell.angle_alpha   90.00
_cell.angle_beta   90.00
_cell.angle_gamma   90.00
#
_symmetry.space_group_name_H-M   'P 1'
#
loop_
_entity.id
_entity.type
_entity.pdbx_description
1 polymer ?
#
loop_
_entity_poly.entity_id
_entity_poly.type
_entity_poly.pdbx_seq_one_letter_code
_entity_poly.pdbx_strand_id
1 'polypeptide(L)'
;MLATASACEGTRKDGSACKGQALPSSAFCWAHDPANQGKVAQARSAGGKARSRARRADRLLPATLRPVVAQLLDAIGETHDGTLDARQASAMASLAGALVRVYQAGTLEERVAALEAEQPKGAA
;
A
#
# COMPACT_ATOMS: atom_id res chain seq x y z
N MET A 1 -6.46 4.90 41.35
CA MET A 1 -6.36 6.26 40.78
C MET A 1 -6.23 6.11 39.26
N LEU A 2 -7.22 6.52 38.47
CA LEU A 2 -7.07 6.56 37.01
C LEU A 2 -6.13 7.72 36.67
N ALA A 3 -4.97 7.43 36.08
CA ALA A 3 -4.10 8.46 35.54
C ALA A 3 -4.86 9.18 34.41
N THR A 4 -5.16 10.46 34.59
CA THR A 4 -5.66 11.32 33.53
C THR A 4 -4.64 11.30 32.41
N ALA A 5 -5.00 10.71 31.27
CA ALA A 5 -4.07 10.55 30.19
C ALA A 5 -3.70 11.94 29.63
N SER A 6 -2.44 12.31 29.83
CA SER A 6 -1.90 13.65 29.58
C SER A 6 -1.86 13.95 28.08
N ALA A 7 -1.89 15.23 27.72
CA ALA A 7 -1.69 15.65 26.34
C ALA A 7 -0.21 15.46 25.94
N CYS A 8 0.04 15.16 24.67
CA CYS A 8 1.38 15.05 24.14
C CYS A 8 2.06 16.43 24.07
N GLU A 9 3.27 16.53 24.61
CA GLU A 9 4.10 17.75 24.57
C GLU A 9 4.83 17.97 23.22
N GLY A 10 4.60 17.09 22.24
CA GLY A 10 5.26 17.15 20.94
C GLY A 10 4.73 18.30 20.08
N THR A 11 5.60 18.83 19.21
CA THR A 11 5.22 19.85 18.22
C THR A 11 5.08 19.21 16.84
N ARG A 12 3.98 19.54 16.15
CA ARG A 12 3.71 19.08 14.79
C ARG A 12 4.62 19.80 13.78
N LYS A 13 4.69 19.27 12.56
CA LYS A 13 5.48 19.87 11.47
C LYS A 13 5.03 21.29 11.08
N ASP A 14 3.77 21.63 11.33
CA ASP A 14 3.19 22.95 11.09
C ASP A 14 3.43 23.93 12.25
N GLY A 15 4.20 23.54 13.27
CA GLY A 15 4.50 24.35 14.45
C GLY A 15 3.41 24.31 15.53
N SER A 16 2.27 23.67 15.30
CA SER A 16 1.20 23.57 16.29
C SER A 16 1.46 22.48 17.34
N ALA A 17 0.90 22.63 18.54
CA ALA A 17 0.99 21.61 19.58
C ALA A 17 0.26 20.31 19.16
N CYS A 18 0.83 19.17 19.52
CA CYS A 18 0.22 17.88 19.25
C CYS A 18 -1.06 17.70 20.07
N LYS A 19 -2.18 17.43 19.40
CA LYS A 19 -3.46 17.12 20.06
C LYS A 19 -3.60 15.64 20.47
N GLY A 20 -2.53 14.86 20.32
CA GLY A 20 -2.52 13.44 20.66
C GLY A 20 -2.39 13.21 22.16
N GLN A 21 -2.81 12.04 22.61
CA GLN A 21 -2.64 11.63 24.00
C GLN A 21 -1.24 11.07 24.22
N ALA A 22 -0.59 11.48 25.30
CA ALA A 22 0.68 10.95 25.73
C ALA A 22 0.54 9.50 26.19
N LEU A 23 1.62 8.72 26.05
CA LEU A 23 1.66 7.35 26.56
C LEU A 23 1.70 7.36 28.09
N PRO A 24 1.21 6.31 28.78
CA PRO A 24 1.18 6.27 30.25
C PRO A 24 2.54 6.49 30.93
N SER A 25 3.63 6.21 30.24
CA SER A 25 5.02 6.30 30.74
C SER A 25 5.86 7.36 30.01
N SER A 26 5.24 8.28 29.26
CA SER A 26 5.95 9.27 28.45
C SER A 26 5.19 10.59 28.42
N ALA A 27 5.90 11.71 28.24
CA ALA A 27 5.29 13.00 27.95
C ALA A 27 4.79 13.11 26.49
N PHE A 28 5.10 12.11 25.66
CA PHE A 28 4.82 12.11 24.23
C PHE A 28 3.84 11.01 23.83
N CYS A 29 3.10 11.25 22.74
CA CYS A 29 2.32 10.21 22.09
C CYS A 29 3.26 9.25 21.32
N TRP A 30 2.73 8.10 20.89
CA TRP A 30 3.50 7.10 20.13
C TRP A 30 4.30 7.68 18.96
N ALA A 31 3.77 8.68 18.25
CA ALA A 31 4.41 9.29 17.08
C ALA A 31 5.51 10.32 17.41
N HIS A 32 5.49 10.92 18.60
CA HIS A 32 6.46 11.93 19.04
C HIS A 32 7.45 11.41 20.09
N ASP A 33 7.20 10.23 20.65
CA ASP A 33 8.10 9.61 21.63
C ASP A 33 9.47 9.28 20.99
N PRO A 34 10.58 9.80 21.54
CA PRO A 34 11.93 9.47 21.09
C PRO A 34 12.21 7.97 20.99
N ALA A 35 11.70 7.17 21.93
CA ALA A 35 11.88 5.72 21.96
C ALA A 35 11.22 5.01 20.76
N ASN A 36 10.24 5.65 20.11
CA ASN A 36 9.53 5.09 18.96
C ASN A 36 9.99 5.66 17.61
N GLN A 37 10.97 6.59 17.57
CA GLN A 37 11.37 7.27 16.33
C GLN A 37 11.71 6.30 15.18
N GLY A 38 12.44 5.22 15.46
CA GLY A 38 12.75 4.18 14.46
C GLY A 38 11.49 3.47 13.94
N LYS A 39 10.58 3.09 14.83
CA LYS A 39 9.31 2.43 14.49
C LYS A 39 8.39 3.37 13.69
N VAL A 40 8.35 4.64 14.07
CA VAL A 40 7.58 5.69 13.37
C VAL A 40 8.15 5.91 11.97
N ALA A 41 9.46 5.97 11.81
CA ALA A 41 10.11 6.10 10.51
C ALA A 41 9.79 4.89 9.59
N GLN A 42 9.87 3.68 10.13
CA GLN A 42 9.52 2.45 9.41
C GLN A 42 8.04 2.45 9.00
N ALA A 43 7.12 2.77 9.91
CA ALA A 43 5.69 2.85 9.62
C ALA A 43 5.36 3.89 8.55
N ARG A 44 6.01 5.06 8.58
CA ARG A 44 5.86 6.10 7.53
C ARG A 44 6.35 5.61 6.17
N SER A 45 7.51 4.93 6.14
CA SER A 45 8.06 4.34 4.92
C SER A 45 7.12 3.28 4.33
N ALA A 46 6.62 2.36 5.17
CA ALA A 46 5.66 1.34 4.78
C ALA A 46 4.36 1.97 4.22
N GLY A 47 3.80 2.97 4.90
CA GLY A 47 2.62 3.69 4.42
C GLY A 47 2.86 4.42 3.09
N GLY A 48 4.05 4.98 2.89
CA GLY A 48 4.45 5.58 1.61
C GLY A 48 4.51 4.56 0.47
N LYS A 49 5.10 3.39 0.71
CA LYS A 49 5.14 2.28 -0.25
C LYS A 49 3.74 1.81 -0.63
N ALA A 50 2.86 1.58 0.36
CA ALA A 50 1.47 1.18 0.14
C ALA A 50 0.70 2.20 -0.72
N ARG A 51 0.80 3.49 -0.39
CA ARG A 51 0.18 4.57 -1.18
C ARG A 51 0.71 4.61 -2.62
N SER A 52 2.02 4.43 -2.81
CA SER A 52 2.65 4.41 -4.14
C SER A 52 2.18 3.21 -4.97
N ARG A 53 2.07 2.02 -4.36
CA ARG A 53 1.51 0.81 -4.99
C ARG A 53 0.07 1.04 -5.45
N ALA A 54 -0.79 1.54 -4.55
CA ALA A 54 -2.19 1.85 -4.86
C ALA A 54 -2.31 2.84 -6.04
N ARG A 55 -1.55 3.94 -6.03
CA ARG A 55 -1.56 4.92 -7.14
C ARG A 55 -1.11 4.33 -8.49
N ARG A 56 -0.14 3.40 -8.49
CA ARG A 56 0.27 2.73 -9.73
C ARG A 56 -0.85 1.82 -10.26
N ALA A 57 -1.54 1.09 -9.39
CA ALA A 57 -2.67 0.26 -9.77
C ALA A 57 -3.85 1.09 -10.31
N ASP A 58 -4.12 2.25 -9.71
CA ASP A 58 -5.24 3.11 -10.11
C ASP A 58 -5.15 3.66 -11.54
N ARG A 59 -3.93 3.85 -12.06
CA ARG A 59 -3.70 4.55 -13.34
C ARG A 59 -3.80 3.63 -14.56
N LEU A 60 -3.70 2.31 -14.39
CA LEU A 60 -3.45 1.40 -15.50
C LEU A 60 -4.35 0.16 -15.52
N LEU A 61 -5.29 0.04 -14.57
CA LEU A 61 -6.08 -1.18 -14.41
C LEU A 61 -7.57 -0.89 -14.18
N PRO A 62 -8.45 -1.76 -14.73
CA PRO A 62 -9.86 -1.80 -14.37
C PRO A 62 -10.03 -1.89 -12.86
N ALA A 63 -11.05 -1.23 -12.32
CA ALA A 63 -11.32 -1.20 -10.88
C ALA A 63 -11.44 -2.61 -10.26
N THR A 64 -11.98 -3.56 -11.02
CA THR A 64 -12.14 -4.97 -10.63
C THR A 64 -10.81 -5.69 -10.35
N LEU A 65 -9.74 -5.31 -11.03
CA LEU A 65 -8.43 -5.97 -10.92
C LEU A 65 -7.49 -5.28 -9.93
N ARG A 66 -7.81 -4.07 -9.46
CA ARG A 66 -6.97 -3.30 -8.52
C ARG A 66 -6.70 -4.04 -7.20
N PRO A 67 -7.68 -4.70 -6.55
CA PRO A 67 -7.43 -5.43 -5.31
C PRO A 67 -6.41 -6.56 -5.50
N VAL A 68 -6.54 -7.32 -6.59
CA VAL A 68 -5.65 -8.44 -6.93
C VAL A 68 -4.22 -7.94 -7.21
N VAL A 69 -4.07 -6.84 -7.95
CA VAL A 69 -2.75 -6.26 -8.22
C VAL A 69 -2.10 -5.70 -6.96
N ALA A 70 -2.85 -5.02 -6.09
CA ALA A 70 -2.31 -4.55 -4.82
C ALA A 70 -1.74 -5.72 -3.98
N GLN A 71 -2.51 -6.81 -3.86
CA GLN A 71 -2.08 -8.00 -3.14
C GLN A 71 -0.83 -8.66 -3.76
N LEU A 72 -0.74 -8.75 -5.09
CA LEU A 72 0.45 -9.29 -5.77
C LEU A 72 1.69 -8.43 -5.54
N LEU A 73 1.55 -7.09 -5.55
CA LEU A 73 2.66 -6.17 -5.28
C LEU A 73 3.16 -6.25 -3.83
N ASP A 74 2.27 -6.55 -2.89
CA ASP A 74 2.63 -6.78 -1.49
C ASP A 74 3.38 -8.12 -1.35
N ALA A 75 2.85 -9.21 -1.91
CA ALA A 75 3.49 -10.53 -1.89
C ALA A 75 4.89 -10.52 -2.55
N ILE A 76 5.08 -9.77 -3.64
CA ILE A 76 6.41 -9.58 -4.27
C ILE A 76 7.37 -8.88 -3.29
N GLY A 77 6.89 -7.85 -2.57
CA GLY A 77 7.69 -7.14 -1.59
C GLY A 77 8.08 -8.00 -0.40
N GLU A 78 7.12 -8.75 0.17
CA GLU A 78 7.36 -9.67 1.28
C GLU A 78 8.35 -10.78 0.91
N THR A 79 8.25 -11.31 -0.31
CA THR A 79 9.18 -12.32 -0.81
C THR A 79 10.58 -11.73 -1.02
N HIS A 80 10.67 -10.53 -1.60
CA HIS A 80 11.93 -9.82 -1.83
C HIS A 80 12.66 -9.45 -0.53
N ASP A 81 11.93 -8.97 0.47
CA ASP A 81 12.49 -8.56 1.76
C ASP A 81 13.06 -9.76 2.56
N GLY A 82 12.89 -11.00 2.06
CA GLY A 82 13.43 -12.24 2.61
C GLY A 82 14.85 -12.64 2.18
N THR A 83 15.71 -11.72 1.69
CA THR A 83 17.16 -11.93 1.44
C THR A 83 17.57 -13.02 0.41
N LEU A 84 16.59 -13.49 -0.36
CA LEU A 84 16.62 -14.19 -1.65
C LEU A 84 17.59 -15.36 -1.89
N ASP A 85 17.09 -16.56 -1.61
CA ASP A 85 17.56 -17.83 -2.18
C ASP A 85 16.83 -18.19 -3.49
N ALA A 86 17.19 -19.32 -4.11
CA ALA A 86 16.60 -19.76 -5.39
C ALA A 86 15.08 -20.04 -5.31
N ARG A 87 14.57 -20.48 -4.15
CA ARG A 87 13.13 -20.74 -3.97
C ARG A 87 12.36 -19.43 -3.91
N GLN A 88 12.88 -18.45 -3.18
CA GLN A 88 12.28 -17.12 -3.11
C GLN A 88 12.32 -16.42 -4.48
N ALA A 89 13.41 -16.56 -5.23
CA ALA A 89 13.51 -16.04 -6.60
C ALA A 89 12.44 -16.65 -7.54
N SER A 90 12.21 -17.97 -7.46
CA SER A 90 11.18 -18.66 -8.25
C SER A 90 9.76 -18.22 -7.88
N ALA A 91 9.48 -18.05 -6.59
CA ALA A 91 8.21 -17.51 -6.12
C ALA A 91 7.97 -16.08 -6.64
N MET A 92 9.00 -15.21 -6.59
CA MET A 92 8.92 -13.87 -7.16
C MET A 92 8.61 -13.89 -8.67
N ALA A 93 9.31 -14.73 -9.45
CA ALA A 93 9.06 -14.85 -10.88
C ALA A 93 7.62 -15.30 -11.18
N SER A 94 7.09 -16.24 -10.40
CA SER A 94 5.72 -16.71 -10.52
C SER A 94 4.69 -15.62 -10.21
N LEU A 95 4.89 -14.84 -9.13
CA LEU A 95 4.04 -13.71 -8.76
C LEU A 95 4.09 -12.58 -9.79
N ALA A 96 5.29 -12.25 -10.29
CA ALA A 96 5.46 -11.26 -11.35
C ALA A 96 4.74 -11.69 -12.64
N GLY A 97 4.85 -12.97 -13.02
CA GLY A 97 4.11 -13.52 -14.16
C GLY A 97 2.60 -13.46 -13.97
N ALA A 98 2.09 -13.74 -12.76
CA ALA A 98 0.67 -13.59 -12.44
C ALA A 98 0.22 -12.12 -12.57
N LEU A 99 1.01 -11.18 -12.07
CA LEU A 99 0.73 -9.74 -12.19
C LEU A 99 0.64 -9.29 -13.65
N VAL A 100 1.57 -9.73 -14.50
CA VAL A 100 1.55 -9.41 -15.94
C VAL A 100 0.28 -9.95 -16.60
N ARG A 101 -0.13 -11.19 -16.29
CA ARG A 101 -1.36 -11.77 -16.85
C ARG A 101 -2.61 -11.02 -16.42
N VAL A 102 -2.71 -10.63 -15.14
CA VAL A 102 -3.83 -9.82 -14.64
C VAL A 102 -3.88 -8.47 -15.36
N TYR A 103 -2.73 -7.82 -15.53
CA TYR A 103 -2.65 -6.55 -16.25
C TYR A 103 -3.11 -6.69 -17.71
N GLN A 104 -2.57 -7.70 -18.41
CA GLN A 104 -2.93 -7.97 -19.80
C GLN A 104 -4.42 -8.28 -19.95
N ALA A 105 -4.99 -9.09 -19.06
CA ALA A 105 -6.42 -9.39 -19.05
C ALA A 105 -7.26 -8.11 -18.93
N GLY A 106 -6.93 -7.23 -17.97
CA GLY A 106 -7.65 -5.97 -17.79
C GLY A 106 -7.58 -5.04 -19.01
N THR A 107 -6.38 -4.86 -19.58
CA THR A 107 -6.21 -4.04 -20.78
C THR A 107 -6.94 -4.64 -21.99
N LEU A 108 -6.96 -5.96 -22.12
CA LEU A 108 -7.67 -6.63 -23.21
C LEU A 108 -9.19 -6.53 -23.02
N GLU A 109 -9.71 -6.71 -21.81
CA GLU A 109 -11.14 -6.55 -21.50
C GLU A 109 -11.62 -5.13 -21.84
N GLU A 110 -10.87 -4.08 -21.45
CA GLU A 110 -11.21 -2.69 -21.80
C GLU A 110 -11.25 -2.47 -23.32
N ARG A 111 -10.28 -3.03 -24.05
CA ARG A 111 -10.22 -2.92 -25.51
C ARG A 111 -11.36 -3.68 -26.19
N VAL A 112 -11.69 -4.87 -25.71
CA VAL A 112 -12.81 -5.67 -26.24
C VAL A 112 -14.13 -4.95 -25.99
N ALA A 113 -14.36 -4.45 -24.77
CA ALA A 113 -15.57 -3.70 -24.44
C ALA A 113 -15.73 -2.44 -25.30
N ALA A 114 -14.64 -1.72 -25.59
CA ALA A 114 -14.66 -0.58 -26.50
C ALA A 114 -15.06 -0.98 -27.94
N LEU A 115 -14.47 -2.06 -28.46
CA LEU A 115 -14.80 -2.57 -29.80
C LEU A 115 -16.25 -3.08 -29.88
N GLU A 116 -16.73 -3.78 -28.86
CA GLU A 116 -18.10 -4.28 -28.79
C GLU A 116 -19.13 -3.15 -28.70
N ALA A 117 -18.79 -2.02 -28.06
CA ALA A 117 -19.64 -0.84 -28.00
C ALA A 117 -19.77 -0.12 -29.36
N GLU A 118 -18.75 -0.22 -30.21
CA GLU A 118 -18.74 0.34 -31.56
C GLU A 118 -19.41 -0.57 -32.60
N GLN A 119 -19.59 -1.86 -32.29
CA GLN A 119 -20.27 -2.78 -33.21
C GLN A 119 -21.79 -2.54 -33.19
N PRO A 120 -22.43 -2.36 -34.37
CA PRO A 120 -23.88 -2.25 -34.44
C PRO A 120 -24.51 -3.58 -34.03
N LYS A 121 -25.43 -3.53 -33.07
CA LYS A 121 -26.23 -4.70 -32.67
C LYS A 121 -27.03 -5.19 -33.88
N GLY A 122 -26.62 -6.33 -34.46
CA GLY A 122 -27.37 -7.02 -35.52
C GLY A 122 -26.58 -7.41 -36.78
N ALA A 123 -25.25 -7.28 -36.82
CA ALA A 123 -24.46 -7.87 -37.89
C ALA A 123 -24.25 -9.38 -37.66
N ALA A 124 -25.29 -10.18 -37.88
CA ALA A 124 -25.23 -11.64 -38.01
C ALA A 124 -26.16 -12.07 -39.14
#